data_AF-A0A2W5ZYJ2-F1
#
_entry.id   AF-A0A2W5ZYJ2-F1
#
_cell.length_a   1.000
_cell.length_b   1.000
_cell.length_c   1.000
_cell.angle_alpha   90.00
_cell.angle_beta   90.00
_cell.angle_gamma   90.00
#
_symmetry.space_group_name_H-M   'P 1'
#
loop_
_entity.id
_entity.type
_entity.pdbx_description
1 polymer ?
#
loop_
_entity_poly.entity_id
_entity_poly.type
_entity_poly.pdbx_seq_one_letter_code
_entity_poly.pdbx_strand_id
1 'polypeptide(L)'
;MPRRLQSHARAECLETIVAWLVGQEVSTTVIESRGVHNDQQDRQTIIECRRAGHQLGTHRFARAVDEPLLWVADVVAGATSAHLDGSNHRWFQPIHEKVTILTPLGP
;
A
#
# COMPACT_ATOMS: atom_id res chain seq x y z
N MET A 1 -3.32 12.21 13.80
CA MET A 1 -3.96 10.97 14.31
C MET A 1 -3.11 10.33 15.40
N PRO A 2 -3.72 9.72 16.43
CA PRO A 2 -3.01 8.89 17.43
C PRO A 2 -2.22 7.74 16.80
N ARG A 3 -1.03 7.41 17.32
CA ARG A 3 -0.13 6.36 16.78
C ARG A 3 -0.80 5.00 16.58
N ARG A 4 -1.70 4.62 17.50
CA ARG A 4 -2.45 3.34 17.43
C ARG A 4 -3.40 3.28 16.23
N LEU A 5 -4.11 4.37 15.96
CA LEU A 5 -5.02 4.46 14.82
C LEU A 5 -4.25 4.44 13.49
N GLN A 6 -3.07 5.05 13.45
CA GLN A 6 -2.20 4.99 12.28
C GLN A 6 -1.70 3.57 11.99
N SER A 7 -1.29 2.82 13.02
CA SER A 7 -0.86 1.42 12.85
C SER A 7 -2.01 0.53 12.37
N HIS A 8 -3.23 0.72 12.88
CA HIS A 8 -4.41 -0.04 12.43
C HIS A 8 -4.78 0.26 10.98
N ALA A 9 -4.93 1.53 10.61
CA ALA A 9 -5.26 1.92 9.24
C ALA A 9 -4.19 1.45 8.24
N ARG A 10 -2.92 1.38 8.67
CA ARG A 10 -1.86 0.83 7.83
C ARG A 10 -2.00 -0.68 7.63
N ALA A 11 -2.25 -1.44 8.69
CA ALA A 11 -2.42 -2.89 8.58
C ALA A 11 -3.57 -3.22 7.62
N GLU A 12 -4.73 -2.57 7.81
CA GLU A 12 -5.91 -2.71 6.95
C GLU A 12 -5.62 -2.35 5.48
N CYS A 13 -4.88 -1.26 5.24
CA CYS A 13 -4.43 -0.86 3.92
C CYS A 13 -3.53 -1.92 3.27
N LEU A 14 -2.55 -2.44 4.02
CA LEU A 14 -1.63 -3.45 3.52
C LEU A 14 -2.35 -4.78 3.25
N GLU A 15 -3.29 -5.20 4.11
CA GLU A 15 -4.13 -6.39 3.92
C GLU A 15 -4.93 -6.29 2.62
N THR A 16 -5.59 -5.14 2.41
CA THR A 16 -6.38 -4.87 1.21
C THR A 16 -5.52 -4.92 -0.05
N ILE A 17 -4.34 -4.29 -0.03
CA ILE A 17 -3.40 -4.29 -1.16
C ILE A 17 -2.88 -5.71 -1.44
N VAL A 18 -2.51 -6.46 -0.40
CA VAL A 18 -2.00 -7.84 -0.56
C VAL A 18 -3.06 -8.73 -1.19
N ALA A 19 -4.30 -8.70 -0.70
CA ALA A 19 -5.39 -9.48 -1.26
C ALA A 19 -5.63 -9.14 -2.74
N TRP A 20 -5.58 -7.85 -3.10
CA TRP A 20 -5.72 -7.41 -4.49
C TRP A 20 -4.54 -7.87 -5.37
N LEU A 21 -3.29 -7.68 -4.93
CA LEU A 21 -2.09 -8.06 -5.67
C LEU A 21 -2.00 -9.56 -5.96
N VAL A 22 -2.50 -10.40 -5.04
CA VAL A 22 -2.60 -11.86 -5.25
C VAL A 22 -3.50 -12.16 -6.46
N GLY A 23 -4.63 -11.46 -6.59
CA GLY A 23 -5.52 -11.60 -7.75
C GLY A 23 -4.97 -11.02 -9.05
N GLN A 24 -3.90 -10.21 -8.99
CA GLN A 24 -3.22 -9.65 -10.15
C GLN A 24 -1.99 -10.46 -10.60
N GLU A 25 -1.72 -11.61 -9.96
CA GLU A 25 -0.57 -12.48 -10.28
C GLU A 25 0.79 -11.76 -10.20
N VAL A 26 0.91 -10.76 -9.32
CA VAL A 26 2.16 -10.02 -9.13
C VAL A 26 3.21 -10.92 -8.49
N SER A 27 4.29 -11.18 -9.23
CA SER A 27 5.37 -12.09 -8.81
C SER A 27 6.34 -11.46 -7.82
N THR A 28 6.56 -10.14 -7.91
CA THR A 28 7.52 -9.40 -7.09
C THR A 28 6.94 -8.09 -6.59
N THR A 29 7.03 -7.86 -5.29
CA THR A 29 6.58 -6.62 -4.63
C THR A 29 7.74 -5.97 -3.87
N VAL A 30 7.93 -4.67 -4.06
CA VAL A 30 8.87 -3.88 -3.25
C VAL A 30 8.06 -2.97 -2.33
N ILE A 31 8.32 -3.07 -1.03
CA ILE A 31 7.66 -2.29 0.01
C ILE A 31 8.67 -1.28 0.53
N GLU A 32 8.26 -0.03 0.68
CA GLU A 32 9.12 0.99 1.27
C GLU A 32 9.45 0.65 2.73
N SER A 33 10.75 0.61 3.04
CA SER A 33 11.26 0.46 4.41
C SER A 33 11.15 1.79 5.15
N ARG A 34 10.58 1.74 6.36
CA ARG A 34 10.41 2.91 7.25
C ARG A 34 11.06 2.66 8.61
N GLY A 35 12.11 1.83 8.62
CA GLY A 35 12.85 1.43 9.80
C GLY A 35 12.41 0.08 10.35
N VAL A 36 13.35 -0.59 11.02
CA VAL A 36 13.25 -2.00 11.42
C VAL A 36 11.95 -2.34 12.16
N HIS A 37 11.52 -1.50 13.09
CA HIS A 37 10.30 -1.75 13.87
C HIS A 37 9.03 -1.70 13.02
N ASN A 38 8.92 -0.72 12.11
CA ASN A 38 7.74 -0.60 11.24
C ASN A 38 7.74 -1.73 10.20
N ASP A 39 8.89 -2.07 9.65
CA ASP A 39 9.01 -3.17 8.69
C ASP A 39 8.68 -4.53 9.33
N GLN A 40 8.90 -4.70 10.64
CA GLN A 40 8.49 -5.91 11.36
C GLN A 40 6.96 -6.00 11.49
N GLN A 41 6.28 -4.89 11.75
CA GLN A 41 4.82 -4.86 11.79
C GLN A 41 4.22 -5.19 10.42
N ASP A 42 4.74 -4.58 9.35
CA ASP A 42 4.28 -4.85 7.99
C ASP A 42 4.52 -6.32 7.59
N ARG A 43 5.65 -6.92 7.99
CA ARG A 43 5.90 -8.37 7.81
C ARG A 43 4.88 -9.22 8.54
N GLN A 44 4.51 -8.84 9.76
CA GLN A 44 3.52 -9.58 10.54
C GLN A 44 2.15 -9.57 9.85
N THR A 45 1.72 -8.41 9.33
CA THR A 45 0.51 -8.30 8.51
C THR A 45 0.56 -9.20 7.26
N ILE A 46 1.68 -9.22 6.53
CA ILE A 46 1.82 -10.13 5.36
C ILE A 46 1.74 -11.60 5.76
N ILE A 47 2.31 -11.98 6.91
CA ILE A 47 2.20 -13.34 7.46
C ILE A 47 0.74 -13.69 7.76
N GLU A 48 -0.03 -12.75 8.33
CA GLU A 48 -1.45 -12.91 8.62
C GLU A 48 -2.28 -13.05 7.34
N CYS A 49 -2.03 -12.21 6.32
CA CYS A 49 -2.62 -12.37 4.98
C CYS A 49 -2.34 -13.76 4.40
N ARG A 50 -1.10 -14.25 4.51
CA ARG A 50 -0.74 -15.59 4.05
C ARG A 50 -1.52 -16.68 4.77
N ARG A 51 -1.72 -16.56 6.09
CA ARG A 51 -2.55 -17.50 6.87
C ARG A 51 -4.02 -17.48 6.45
N ALA A 52 -4.51 -16.33 5.98
CA ALA A 52 -5.85 -16.17 5.42
C ALA A 52 -5.98 -16.64 3.96
N GLY A 53 -4.91 -17.16 3.34
CA GLY A 53 -4.92 -17.67 1.96
C GLY A 53 -4.45 -16.66 0.91
N HIS A 54 -4.08 -15.45 1.30
CA HIS A 54 -3.53 -14.41 0.41
C HIS A 54 -2.00 -14.53 0.34
N GLN A 55 -1.51 -15.39 -0.55
CA GLN A 55 -0.07 -15.62 -0.71
C GLN A 55 0.55 -14.62 -1.69
N LEU A 56 1.07 -13.52 -1.16
CA LEU A 56 1.88 -12.58 -1.94
C LEU A 56 3.10 -13.29 -2.55
N GLY A 57 3.50 -12.87 -3.75
CA GLY A 57 4.76 -13.30 -4.37
C GLY A 57 6.00 -12.90 -3.56
N THR A 58 7.17 -12.96 -4.20
CA THR A 58 8.42 -12.52 -3.57
C THR A 58 8.29 -11.06 -3.16
N HIS A 59 8.63 -10.74 -1.91
CA HIS A 59 8.60 -9.36 -1.45
C HIS A 59 9.84 -8.99 -0.67
N ARG A 60 10.26 -7.73 -0.80
CA ARG A 60 11.38 -7.14 -0.05
C ARG A 60 11.07 -5.74 0.42
N PHE A 61 11.72 -5.33 1.49
CA PHE A 61 11.71 -3.96 1.97
C PHE A 61 12.93 -3.21 1.41
N ALA A 62 12.74 -1.98 0.95
CA ALA A 62 13.81 -1.16 0.40
C ALA A 62 13.65 0.31 0.80
N ARG A 63 14.75 1.02 1.03
CA ARG A 63 14.70 2.46 1.25
C ARG A 63 14.48 3.16 -0.10
N ALA A 64 13.82 4.31 -0.08
CA ALA A 64 13.62 5.13 -1.29
C ALA A 64 14.94 5.48 -2.02
N VAL A 65 16.06 5.56 -1.29
CA VAL A 65 17.38 5.83 -1.88
C VAL A 65 17.90 4.66 -2.72
N ASP A 66 17.52 3.43 -2.36
CA ASP A 66 17.98 2.20 -2.99
C ASP A 66 17.00 1.72 -4.08
N GLU A 67 15.72 2.10 -3.96
CA GLU A 67 14.67 1.86 -4.96
C GLU A 67 13.96 3.17 -5.29
N PRO A 68 14.46 3.94 -6.28
CA PRO A 68 13.90 5.24 -6.60
C PRO A 68 12.42 5.17 -6.98
N LEU A 69 11.93 4.10 -7.61
CA LEU A 69 10.53 4.05 -8.07
C LEU A 69 9.49 4.06 -6.94
N LEU A 70 9.90 3.86 -5.68
CA LEU A 70 8.99 3.91 -4.53
C LEU A 70 8.27 5.26 -4.39
N TRP A 71 8.84 6.38 -4.87
CA TRP A 71 8.18 7.70 -4.81
C TRP A 71 6.89 7.77 -5.62
N VAL A 72 6.71 6.89 -6.62
CA VAL A 72 5.50 6.89 -7.46
C VAL A 72 4.25 6.61 -6.62
N ALA A 73 4.37 5.76 -5.60
CA ALA A 73 3.26 5.43 -4.71
C ALA A 73 2.74 6.68 -3.97
N ASP A 74 3.65 7.51 -3.46
CA ASP A 74 3.29 8.75 -2.76
C ASP A 74 2.61 9.76 -3.69
N VAL A 75 3.10 9.89 -4.93
CA VAL A 75 2.51 10.80 -5.92
C VAL A 75 1.10 10.37 -6.29
N VAL A 76 0.87 9.07 -6.52
CA VAL A 76 -0.46 8.52 -6.81
C VAL A 76 -1.38 8.69 -5.60
N ALA A 77 -0.91 8.39 -4.39
CA ALA A 77 -1.70 8.52 -3.17
C ALA A 77 -2.09 9.98 -2.90
N GLY A 78 -1.16 10.92 -3.08
CA GLY A 78 -1.41 12.35 -2.89
C GLY A 78 -2.40 12.92 -3.91
N ALA A 79 -2.22 12.61 -5.19
CA ALA A 79 -3.14 13.03 -6.24
C ALA A 79 -4.55 12.44 -6.06
N THR A 80 -4.63 11.17 -5.66
CA THR A 80 -5.91 10.48 -5.41
C THR A 80 -6.60 11.04 -4.17
N SER A 81 -5.86 11.30 -3.10
CA SER A 81 -6.42 11.90 -1.87
C SER A 81 -7.02 13.29 -2.13
N ALA A 82 -6.28 14.15 -2.84
CA ALA A 82 -6.75 15.50 -3.20
C ALA A 82 -7.98 15.48 -4.13
N HIS A 83 -8.12 14.42 -4.94
CA HIS A 83 -9.32 14.21 -5.75
C HIS A 83 -10.50 13.75 -4.88
N LEU A 84 -10.27 12.80 -3.97
CA LEU A 84 -11.32 12.22 -3.12
C LEU A 84 -11.87 13.20 -2.08
N ASP A 85 -11.03 14.10 -1.55
CA ASP A 85 -11.46 15.11 -0.59
C ASP A 85 -12.03 16.38 -1.25
N GLY A 86 -12.02 16.45 -2.59
CA GLY A 86 -12.54 17.58 -3.38
C GLY A 86 -11.63 18.82 -3.40
N SER A 87 -10.43 18.76 -2.82
CA SER A 87 -9.52 19.91 -2.75
C SER A 87 -8.86 20.24 -4.09
N ASN A 88 -8.51 19.23 -4.89
CA ASN A 88 -7.88 19.42 -6.19
C ASN A 88 -7.94 18.19 -7.11
N HIS A 89 -8.64 18.30 -8.24
CA HIS A 89 -8.76 17.21 -9.21
C HIS A 89 -7.70 17.22 -10.31
N ARG A 90 -6.92 18.31 -10.45
CA ARG A 90 -5.98 18.54 -11.57
C ARG A 90 -4.93 17.43 -11.69
N TRP A 91 -4.41 16.98 -10.56
CA TRP A 91 -3.30 16.02 -10.52
C TRP A 91 -3.74 14.57 -10.69
N PHE A 92 -5.00 14.27 -10.36
CA PHE A 92 -5.58 12.95 -10.57
C PHE A 92 -5.98 12.72 -12.02
N GLN A 93 -6.46 13.76 -12.71
CA GLN A 93 -6.91 13.67 -14.10
C GLN A 93 -5.91 12.94 -15.05
N PRO A 94 -4.59 13.21 -15.06
CA PRO A 94 -3.68 12.51 -15.96
C PRO A 94 -3.43 11.03 -15.62
N ILE A 95 -3.75 10.59 -14.39
CA ILE A 95 -3.46 9.23 -13.92
C ILE A 95 -4.71 8.37 -13.73
N HIS A 96 -5.91 8.95 -13.83
CA HIS A 96 -7.16 8.29 -13.44
C HIS A 96 -7.41 6.93 -14.13
N GLU A 97 -7.05 6.79 -15.42
CA GLU A 97 -7.20 5.53 -16.17
C GLU A 97 -6.32 4.39 -15.62
N LYS A 98 -5.28 4.72 -14.87
CA LYS A 98 -4.31 3.77 -14.30
C LYS A 98 -4.48 3.58 -12.79
N VAL A 99 -5.49 4.20 -12.18
CA VAL A 99 -5.75 4.13 -10.74
C VAL A 99 -6.98 3.28 -10.48
N THR A 100 -6.80 2.24 -9.68
CA THR A 100 -7.90 1.48 -9.08
C THR A 100 -8.01 1.85 -7.61
N ILE A 101 -9.18 2.33 -7.19
CA ILE A 101 -9.46 2.63 -5.78
C ILE A 101 -10.03 1.37 -5.14
N LEU A 102 -9.33 0.86 -4.14
CA LEU A 102 -9.76 -0.31 -3.37
C LEU A 102 -10.54 0.15 -2.14
N THR A 103 -11.66 -0.52 -1.87
CA THR A 103 -12.33 -0.43 -0.57
C THR A 103 -11.68 -1.41 0.40
N PRO A 104 -11.56 -1.08 1.70
CA PRO A 104 -11.11 -2.03 2.70
C PRO A 104 -11.90 -3.35 2.61
N LEU A 105 -11.22 -4.45 2.84
CA LEU A 105 -11.91 -5.71 3.11
C LEU A 105 -12.79 -5.45 4.33
N GLY A 106 -14.10 -5.67 4.20
CA GLY A 106 -15.03 -5.46 5.31
C GLY A 106 -14.62 -6.25 6.56
N PRO A 107 -15.20 -5.96 7.73
CA PRO A 107 -14.99 -6.76 8.93
C PRO A 107 -15.39 -8.23 8.73
#